data_AF-A0A420TIL1-F1
#
_entry.id   AF-A0A420TIL1-F1
#
_cell.length_a   1.000
_cell.length_b   1.000
_cell.length_c   1.000
_cell.angle_alpha   90.00
_cell.angle_beta   90.00
_cell.angle_gamma   90.00
#
_symmetry.space_group_name_H-M   'P 1'
#
loop_
_entity.id
_entity.type
_entity.pdbx_description
1 polymer ?
#
loop_
_entity_poly.entity_id
_entity_poly.type
_entity_poly.pdbx_seq_one_letter_code
_entity_poly.pdbx_strand_id
1 'polypeptide(L)'
;MECKWRPQQRSGVQRRQAPSTEVPDQSIEQHLSPNFDTSPGSSVFQPGNAVDEVFDYASFMWDYGDFWQNASPETQQNQGLETNMLAAQSQITFPDRTAFTTPLSAPSLTQSNGSRDHDTTDASTKLMEFFANSVNPPIIAEVETQKKWVSMRQAVVEMASISPMVRHAIMAFSNLLLSRRDGNWTMSDEDHYQRGVTEVASHDGTPMSEHSPAREYLLAALFFLSYIDILESRLDAAHSNLKRAYTLFQSSNKHGLTAVEKQLLLWIRLLDGRAVTAGGSGLFLTKDDEVLLVEASPASFDGELEEVSKDPTDDIEDVLFQVLYQPGVVFYQKVQSFMGRISKIDPWHRSRGTVEDEIEVMNIGTVIAADLRTLYEHRPPLMDFAVAGKLKEPHVSKHLAFVITRAFRTYLSNYYASKVHLHRVAYKNLPLTKEASEALDQIRNLARQIVADLDPEDTLPVNMLWPLLMLGVEEQDANEKAWIKTQILRMEKVAGNARITAQVLEEVQARQDAAKARMDIRAVMHAVFNSCFAIV
;
A
#
# COMPACT_ATOMS: atom_id res chain seq x y z
N MET A 1 -49.30 4.16 -8.43
CA MET A 1 -49.72 4.54 -7.06
C MET A 1 -48.62 5.39 -6.46
N GLU A 2 -48.84 6.70 -6.43
CA GLU A 2 -47.93 7.69 -5.83
C GLU A 2 -48.27 7.83 -4.34
N CYS A 3 -47.26 7.81 -3.47
CA CYS A 3 -47.42 8.23 -2.08
C CYS A 3 -46.49 9.43 -1.80
N LYS A 4 -47.11 10.61 -1.70
CA LYS A 4 -46.53 11.86 -1.21
C LYS A 4 -46.70 11.93 0.30
N TRP A 5 -45.65 12.27 1.04
CA TRP A 5 -45.75 12.68 2.44
C TRP A 5 -45.50 14.18 2.57
N ARG A 6 -46.44 14.89 3.22
CA ARG A 6 -46.29 16.25 3.74
C ARG A 6 -46.33 16.23 5.27
N PRO A 7 -45.72 17.21 5.95
CA PRO A 7 -45.38 17.16 7.37
C PRO A 7 -46.47 17.78 8.26
N GLN A 8 -46.52 17.37 9.52
CA GLN A 8 -47.44 17.91 10.52
C GLN A 8 -46.65 18.47 11.71
N GLN A 9 -46.85 19.76 11.99
CA GLN A 9 -46.40 20.46 13.19
C GLN A 9 -47.58 20.67 14.17
N ARG A 10 -47.20 21.03 15.41
CA ARG A 10 -47.92 21.74 16.51
C ARG A 10 -48.70 20.87 17.51
N SER A 11 -48.82 21.17 18.83
CA SER A 11 -48.09 21.94 19.87
C SER A 11 -49.03 22.04 21.10
N GLY A 12 -48.53 22.20 22.34
CA GLY A 12 -49.29 22.68 23.54
C GLY A 12 -49.09 21.83 24.82
N VAL A 13 -48.31 22.15 25.87
CA VAL A 13 -48.20 23.26 26.88
C VAL A 13 -48.93 22.98 28.23
N GLN A 14 -48.18 23.00 29.35
CA GLN A 14 -48.43 23.68 30.67
C GLN A 14 -47.47 23.12 31.77
N ARG A 15 -47.05 23.77 32.88
CA ARG A 15 -46.72 25.15 33.33
C ARG A 15 -46.35 25.05 34.85
N ARG A 16 -45.34 25.80 35.33
CA ARG A 16 -45.13 26.45 36.69
C ARG A 16 -43.61 26.48 36.99
N GLN A 17 -42.97 27.48 37.61
CA GLN A 17 -43.29 28.78 38.23
C GLN A 17 -41.95 29.53 38.44
N ALA A 18 -41.92 30.86 38.38
CA ALA A 18 -40.79 31.74 38.78
C ALA A 18 -41.04 32.34 40.19
N PRO A 19 -40.12 33.11 40.83
CA PRO A 19 -39.97 34.54 40.47
C PRO A 19 -38.61 35.25 40.75
N SER A 20 -38.42 36.38 40.02
CA SER A 20 -37.79 37.71 40.35
C SER A 20 -36.31 37.81 40.84
N THR A 21 -35.48 38.82 40.52
CA THR A 21 -35.70 40.30 40.58
C THR A 21 -34.59 41.13 39.84
N GLU A 22 -35.00 42.18 39.10
CA GLU A 22 -34.43 43.57 38.85
C GLU A 22 -32.94 43.87 38.43
N VAL A 23 -32.68 44.22 37.13
CA VAL A 23 -32.52 45.55 36.43
C VAL A 23 -31.95 46.78 37.23
N PRO A 24 -31.29 47.88 36.69
CA PRO A 24 -31.02 48.38 35.29
C PRO A 24 -29.64 49.09 34.95
N ASP A 25 -29.47 49.45 33.65
CA ASP A 25 -28.92 50.71 33.03
C ASP A 25 -27.43 51.13 33.20
N GLN A 26 -26.71 51.84 32.30
CA GLN A 26 -27.00 52.66 31.10
C GLN A 26 -25.69 53.02 30.32
N SER A 27 -25.81 53.20 29.00
CA SER A 27 -25.12 54.10 28.01
C SER A 27 -23.69 54.66 28.18
N ILE A 28 -22.92 54.70 27.06
CA ILE A 28 -22.52 55.93 26.29
C ILE A 28 -21.51 55.59 25.16
N GLU A 29 -21.77 56.15 23.97
CA GLU A 29 -20.95 56.16 22.74
C GLU A 29 -19.66 57.01 22.86
N GLN A 30 -18.62 56.74 22.04
CA GLN A 30 -17.95 57.78 21.23
C GLN A 30 -16.87 57.24 20.27
N HIS A 31 -17.03 57.59 19.01
CA HIS A 31 -16.07 57.57 17.90
C HIS A 31 -14.92 58.57 18.14
N LEU A 32 -13.71 58.31 17.62
CA LEU A 32 -12.78 59.30 17.03
C LEU A 32 -11.47 58.64 16.55
N SER A 33 -11.16 58.78 15.26
CA SER A 33 -9.82 58.60 14.68
C SER A 33 -9.05 59.94 14.68
N PRO A 34 -7.71 59.91 14.49
CA PRO A 34 -7.13 60.79 13.47
C PRO A 34 -6.02 60.12 12.63
N ASN A 35 -5.51 60.91 11.67
CA ASN A 35 -4.93 60.57 10.37
C ASN A 35 -3.49 61.15 10.21
N PHE A 36 -2.68 60.55 9.31
CA PHE A 36 -1.49 61.06 8.55
C PHE A 36 -0.25 61.57 9.34
N ASP A 37 1.03 61.37 8.98
CA ASP A 37 1.81 61.45 7.72
C ASP A 37 3.24 60.89 8.04
N THR A 38 4.05 60.18 7.23
CA THR A 38 4.84 60.62 6.06
C THR A 38 5.87 59.52 5.70
N SER A 39 6.08 59.24 4.40
CA SER A 39 7.33 58.64 3.84
C SER A 39 8.24 59.77 3.32
N PRO A 40 9.55 59.55 3.09
CA PRO A 40 9.98 59.15 1.73
C PRO A 40 11.28 58.30 1.67
N GLY A 41 11.48 57.57 0.57
CA GLY A 41 12.77 56.94 0.27
C GLY A 41 12.75 55.87 -0.82
N SER A 42 12.41 56.27 -2.04
CA SER A 42 12.56 55.45 -3.26
C SER A 42 14.04 55.18 -3.58
N SER A 43 14.41 53.92 -3.77
CA SER A 43 15.62 53.51 -4.49
C SER A 43 15.22 52.50 -5.56
N VAL A 44 15.28 52.97 -6.81
CA VAL A 44 15.16 52.19 -8.05
C VAL A 44 16.43 51.37 -8.22
N PHE A 45 16.31 50.04 -8.29
CA PHE A 45 17.22 49.19 -9.06
C PHE A 45 16.44 47.97 -9.60
N GLN A 46 16.48 47.82 -10.91
CA GLN A 46 15.98 46.69 -11.69
C GLN A 46 17.20 45.87 -12.17
N PRO A 47 16.97 44.72 -12.80
CA PRO A 47 17.07 43.36 -12.26
C PRO A 47 18.50 42.78 -12.37
N GLY A 48 19.00 42.18 -11.29
CA GLY A 48 20.29 41.51 -11.26
C GLY A 48 20.13 40.00 -11.18
N ASN A 49 20.38 39.32 -12.31
CA ASN A 49 20.63 37.89 -12.41
C ASN A 49 21.67 37.45 -11.38
N ALA A 50 21.25 36.87 -10.25
CA ALA A 50 22.14 36.22 -9.28
C ALA A 50 21.36 35.44 -8.22
N VAL A 51 20.46 34.53 -8.61
CA VAL A 51 19.94 33.50 -7.68
C VAL A 51 19.62 32.16 -8.35
N ASP A 52 20.08 31.94 -9.59
CA ASP A 52 19.84 30.71 -10.37
C ASP A 52 20.78 29.53 -10.01
N GLU A 53 21.47 29.58 -8.88
CA GLU A 53 22.33 28.48 -8.40
C GLU A 53 22.02 28.08 -6.95
N VAL A 54 20.73 28.00 -6.59
CA VAL A 54 20.31 27.37 -5.33
C VAL A 54 19.96 25.91 -5.60
N PHE A 55 21.01 25.09 -5.59
CA PHE A 55 21.08 23.72 -5.10
C PHE A 55 19.77 22.90 -5.16
N ASP A 56 19.62 22.16 -6.26
CA ASP A 56 18.65 21.08 -6.42
C ASP A 56 19.13 19.80 -5.71
N TYR A 57 19.06 19.81 -4.38
CA TYR A 57 19.55 18.71 -3.52
C TYR A 57 18.45 17.66 -3.21
N ALA A 58 17.19 17.93 -3.57
CA ALA A 58 16.06 17.03 -3.31
C ALA A 58 15.80 16.01 -4.44
N SER A 59 16.44 16.18 -5.61
CA SER A 59 16.63 15.10 -6.60
C SER A 59 17.18 13.83 -5.93
N PHE A 60 18.14 13.97 -5.03
CA PHE A 60 18.75 12.83 -4.34
C PHE A 60 17.84 12.08 -3.34
N MET A 61 16.75 12.70 -2.87
CA MET A 61 15.87 12.07 -1.87
C MET A 61 14.76 11.22 -2.51
N TRP A 62 14.36 11.52 -3.75
CA TRP A 62 13.25 10.82 -4.42
C TRP A 62 13.35 10.71 -5.96
N ASP A 63 14.44 11.15 -6.63
CA ASP A 63 14.79 10.71 -8.00
C ASP A 63 15.30 9.27 -7.97
N TYR A 64 14.41 8.34 -7.65
CA TYR A 64 14.65 6.93 -7.92
C TYR A 64 13.39 6.28 -8.51
N GLY A 65 12.90 6.87 -9.60
CA GLY A 65 12.56 6.04 -10.76
C GLY A 65 13.79 5.29 -11.29
N ASP A 66 14.99 5.84 -11.07
CA ASP A 66 16.24 5.40 -11.68
C ASP A 66 16.84 4.09 -11.16
N PHE A 67 16.50 3.60 -9.97
CA PHE A 67 17.03 2.30 -9.49
C PHE A 67 16.26 1.09 -10.07
N TRP A 68 15.02 1.31 -10.53
CA TRP A 68 14.24 0.31 -11.27
C TRP A 68 14.39 0.44 -12.80
N GLN A 69 15.10 1.46 -13.29
CA GLN A 69 15.13 1.82 -14.72
C GLN A 69 16.50 1.62 -15.40
N ASN A 70 17.63 1.60 -14.68
CA ASN A 70 18.94 1.66 -15.32
C ASN A 70 19.58 0.28 -15.62
N ALA A 71 19.43 -0.15 -16.88
CA ALA A 71 20.49 -0.54 -17.82
C ALA A 71 20.08 -1.70 -18.76
N SER A 72 19.59 -1.36 -19.96
CA SER A 72 19.74 -2.26 -21.12
C SER A 72 21.19 -2.16 -21.62
N PRO A 73 21.87 -3.27 -21.96
CA PRO A 73 23.22 -3.19 -22.49
C PRO A 73 23.20 -2.57 -23.90
N GLU A 74 24.04 -1.56 -24.08
CA GLU A 74 24.36 -0.95 -25.36
C GLU A 74 24.67 -2.05 -26.39
N THR A 75 23.80 -2.17 -27.39
CA THR A 75 24.07 -3.03 -28.54
C THR A 75 25.08 -2.29 -29.42
N GLN A 76 26.32 -2.77 -29.39
CA GLN A 76 27.33 -2.40 -30.38
C GLN A 76 26.75 -2.56 -31.78
N GLN A 77 26.85 -1.49 -32.55
CA GLN A 77 26.68 -1.49 -34.00
C GLN A 77 27.42 -2.68 -34.62
N ASN A 78 26.69 -3.54 -35.31
CA ASN A 78 27.26 -4.21 -36.46
C ASN A 78 26.24 -4.26 -37.60
N GLN A 79 26.69 -3.78 -38.75
CA GLN A 79 25.93 -3.61 -39.97
C GLN A 79 25.68 -4.96 -40.66
N GLY A 80 24.48 -5.09 -41.25
CA GLY A 80 24.25 -5.72 -42.55
C GLY A 80 23.98 -7.23 -42.58
N LEU A 81 22.72 -7.62 -42.84
CA LEU A 81 22.28 -8.25 -44.11
C LEU A 81 20.86 -8.85 -43.98
N GLU A 82 19.95 -8.27 -44.78
CA GLU A 82 18.92 -8.89 -45.64
C GLU A 82 17.84 -9.87 -45.10
N THR A 83 16.59 -9.36 -45.15
CA THR A 83 15.34 -9.94 -45.72
C THR A 83 14.95 -11.41 -45.44
N ASN A 84 13.78 -11.60 -44.79
CA ASN A 84 12.58 -12.12 -45.47
C ASN A 84 11.32 -12.13 -44.58
N MET A 85 10.18 -11.82 -45.21
CA MET A 85 8.83 -11.95 -44.68
C MET A 85 8.41 -13.42 -44.53
N LEU A 86 7.56 -13.74 -43.55
CA LEU A 86 6.33 -14.54 -43.73
C LEU A 86 5.51 -14.62 -42.43
N ALA A 87 4.19 -14.47 -42.59
CA ALA A 87 3.17 -14.66 -41.58
C ALA A 87 2.97 -16.15 -41.24
N ALA A 88 2.60 -16.47 -39.99
CA ALA A 88 1.51 -17.39 -39.66
C ALA A 88 1.45 -17.73 -38.15
N GLN A 89 0.24 -17.56 -37.60
CA GLN A 89 -0.50 -18.50 -36.76
C GLN A 89 0.03 -18.90 -35.37
N SER A 90 -0.76 -18.43 -34.40
CA SER A 90 -0.95 -18.89 -33.04
C SER A 90 -1.15 -20.40 -32.92
N GLN A 91 -0.43 -21.04 -32.00
CA GLN A 91 -0.89 -22.22 -31.26
C GLN A 91 -0.06 -22.38 -29.97
N ILE A 92 -0.74 -22.22 -28.84
CA ILE A 92 -0.24 -22.46 -27.49
C ILE A 92 -0.41 -23.96 -27.21
N THR A 93 0.64 -24.64 -26.74
CA THR A 93 0.56 -26.02 -26.24
C THR A 93 1.46 -26.15 -25.02
N PHE A 94 0.86 -26.44 -23.86
CA PHE A 94 1.56 -26.75 -22.62
C PHE A 94 1.78 -28.27 -22.52
N PRO A 95 2.97 -28.77 -22.12
CA PRO A 95 3.13 -30.18 -21.81
C PRO A 95 2.87 -30.46 -20.32
N ASP A 96 1.84 -31.27 -20.10
CA ASP A 96 1.54 -32.03 -18.89
C ASP A 96 2.69 -33.00 -18.57
N ARG A 97 3.12 -33.08 -17.29
CA ARG A 97 4.20 -33.98 -16.86
C ARG A 97 3.67 -35.00 -15.85
N THR A 98 3.25 -36.17 -16.34
CA THR A 98 2.99 -37.36 -15.53
C THR A 98 4.15 -38.35 -15.61
N ALA A 99 4.47 -38.88 -14.43
CA ALA A 99 5.29 -40.02 -14.04
C ALA A 99 5.95 -40.91 -15.12
N PHE A 100 7.26 -41.13 -14.97
CA PHE A 100 7.88 -42.45 -15.18
C PHE A 100 8.94 -42.74 -14.12
N THR A 101 8.85 -43.95 -13.59
CA THR A 101 9.64 -44.54 -12.50
C THR A 101 10.78 -45.42 -13.04
N THR A 102 11.96 -45.30 -12.40
CA THR A 102 13.03 -46.32 -12.15
C THR A 102 13.92 -46.86 -13.31
N PRO A 103 15.15 -47.39 -13.05
CA PRO A 103 15.80 -47.65 -11.75
C PRO A 103 17.27 -47.17 -11.56
N LEU A 104 17.61 -47.11 -10.26
CA LEU A 104 18.90 -47.15 -9.55
C LEU A 104 20.18 -47.54 -10.32
N SER A 105 21.25 -46.75 -10.12
CA SER A 105 22.64 -47.22 -10.09
C SER A 105 23.43 -46.41 -9.05
N ALA A 106 24.10 -47.12 -8.14
CA ALA A 106 24.88 -46.57 -7.02
C ALA A 106 26.39 -46.47 -7.39
N PRO A 107 27.26 -45.91 -6.52
CA PRO A 107 28.07 -44.74 -6.85
C PRO A 107 29.52 -45.07 -7.25
N SER A 108 30.10 -44.25 -8.11
CA SER A 108 31.56 -44.22 -8.32
C SER A 108 32.17 -43.06 -7.55
N LEU A 109 32.89 -43.39 -6.49
CA LEU A 109 33.78 -42.51 -5.75
C LEU A 109 34.87 -41.96 -6.68
N THR A 110 34.81 -40.66 -6.97
CA THR A 110 36.00 -39.88 -7.33
C THR A 110 36.00 -38.60 -6.51
N GLN A 111 36.87 -38.59 -5.50
CA GLN A 111 37.24 -37.39 -4.76
C GLN A 111 37.87 -36.40 -5.73
N SER A 112 37.19 -35.27 -5.97
CA SER A 112 37.84 -34.03 -6.40
C SER A 112 37.68 -33.02 -5.27
N ASN A 113 38.72 -32.94 -4.44
CA ASN A 113 38.92 -31.83 -3.53
C ASN A 113 39.38 -30.64 -4.36
N GLY A 114 38.56 -29.58 -4.42
CA GLY A 114 38.92 -28.33 -5.10
C GLY A 114 37.80 -27.29 -5.06
N SER A 115 37.81 -26.45 -4.01
CA SER A 115 37.28 -25.08 -3.96
C SER A 115 35.85 -24.82 -4.49
N ARG A 116 34.84 -25.02 -3.64
CA ARG A 116 33.48 -24.47 -3.82
C ARG A 116 33.09 -23.40 -2.78
N ASP A 117 33.89 -23.18 -1.74
CA ASP A 117 33.55 -22.25 -0.64
C ASP A 117 33.76 -20.76 -0.97
N HIS A 118 34.45 -20.43 -2.07
CA HIS A 118 34.75 -19.04 -2.41
C HIS A 118 33.60 -18.32 -3.14
N ASP A 119 32.70 -19.05 -3.81
CA ASP A 119 31.62 -18.46 -4.63
C ASP A 119 30.34 -18.18 -3.80
N THR A 120 30.05 -19.03 -2.81
CA THR A 120 28.84 -18.90 -1.95
C THR A 120 28.94 -17.75 -0.96
N THR A 121 30.15 -17.48 -0.46
CA THR A 121 30.43 -16.36 0.44
C THR A 121 30.27 -15.02 -0.29
N ASP A 122 30.73 -14.94 -1.55
CA ASP A 122 30.59 -13.74 -2.39
C ASP A 122 29.11 -13.45 -2.73
N ALA A 123 28.32 -14.48 -3.08
CA ALA A 123 26.89 -14.32 -3.32
C ALA A 123 26.11 -13.85 -2.07
N SER A 124 26.41 -14.43 -0.90
CA SER A 124 25.76 -14.06 0.36
C SER A 124 26.07 -12.61 0.76
N THR A 125 27.32 -12.16 0.59
CA THR A 125 27.72 -10.77 0.83
C THR A 125 27.01 -9.81 -0.10
N LYS A 126 26.92 -10.13 -1.40
CA LYS A 126 26.18 -9.33 -2.40
C LYS A 126 24.70 -9.18 -2.05
N LEU A 127 24.04 -10.23 -1.56
CA LEU A 127 22.64 -10.17 -1.15
C LEU A 127 22.43 -9.25 0.05
N MET A 128 23.32 -9.29 1.04
CA MET A 128 23.26 -8.39 2.19
C MET A 128 23.54 -6.94 1.81
N GLU A 129 24.54 -6.71 0.97
CA GLU A 129 24.88 -5.38 0.45
C GLU A 129 23.73 -4.80 -0.38
N PHE A 130 23.09 -5.63 -1.21
CA PHE A 130 21.88 -5.24 -1.94
C PHE A 130 20.77 -4.80 -0.98
N PHE A 131 20.49 -5.57 0.08
CA PHE A 131 19.48 -5.20 1.07
C PHE A 131 19.84 -3.90 1.78
N ALA A 132 21.09 -3.75 2.24
CA ALA A 132 21.55 -2.58 2.97
C ALA A 132 21.44 -1.27 2.15
N ASN A 133 21.48 -1.38 0.82
CA ASN A 133 21.33 -0.26 -0.10
C ASN A 133 19.94 -0.16 -0.75
N SER A 134 19.01 -1.06 -0.41
CA SER A 134 17.69 -1.14 -1.05
C SER A 134 16.76 0.02 -0.66
N VAL A 135 16.00 0.53 -1.64
CA VAL A 135 14.93 1.51 -1.42
C VAL A 135 13.71 0.88 -0.75
N ASN A 136 12.76 1.72 -0.32
CA ASN A 136 11.49 1.27 0.26
C ASN A 136 10.86 0.18 -0.62
N PRO A 137 10.53 -0.99 -0.06
CA PRO A 137 9.78 -1.98 -0.81
C PRO A 137 8.43 -1.40 -1.28
N PRO A 138 7.97 -1.76 -2.49
CA PRO A 138 6.81 -1.10 -3.10
C PRO A 138 5.54 -1.08 -2.24
N ILE A 139 5.32 -2.11 -1.41
CA ILE A 139 4.15 -2.18 -0.52
C ILE A 139 4.17 -1.13 0.61
N ILE A 140 5.35 -0.70 1.04
CA ILE A 140 5.50 0.31 2.10
C ILE A 140 5.84 1.71 1.57
N ALA A 141 6.22 1.85 0.30
CA ALA A 141 6.70 3.12 -0.26
C ALA A 141 5.73 4.29 -0.07
N GLU A 142 4.42 4.05 -0.15
CA GLU A 142 3.40 5.09 0.01
C GLU A 142 2.91 5.24 1.45
N VAL A 143 3.44 4.53 2.43
CA VAL A 143 3.07 4.71 3.86
C VAL A 143 4.25 5.01 4.75
N GLU A 144 5.46 4.76 4.24
CA GLU A 144 6.70 4.90 4.96
C GLU A 144 7.56 5.98 4.33
N THR A 145 8.10 6.85 5.18
CA THR A 145 9.00 7.90 4.73
C THR A 145 10.42 7.36 4.53
N GLN A 146 11.19 7.92 3.61
CA GLN A 146 12.56 7.45 3.34
C GLN A 146 13.42 7.41 4.60
N LYS A 147 13.36 8.46 5.44
CA LYS A 147 14.10 8.53 6.71
C LYS A 147 13.78 7.36 7.64
N LYS A 148 12.48 7.11 7.87
CA LYS A 148 12.02 5.98 8.70
C LYS A 148 12.40 4.62 8.11
N TRP A 149 12.34 4.46 6.79
CA TRP A 149 12.82 3.23 6.15
C TRP A 149 14.32 3.04 6.36
N VAL A 150 15.15 4.06 6.16
CA VAL A 150 16.60 3.97 6.35
C VAL A 150 16.93 3.55 7.79
N SER A 151 16.28 4.16 8.79
CA SER A 151 16.43 3.78 10.19
C SER A 151 15.99 2.33 10.45
N MET A 152 14.82 1.91 9.96
CA MET A 152 14.34 0.55 10.13
C MET A 152 15.19 -0.49 9.38
N ARG A 153 15.68 -0.15 8.19
CA ARG A 153 16.57 -1.00 7.38
C ARG A 153 17.89 -1.22 8.11
N GLN A 154 18.46 -0.17 8.71
CA GLN A 154 19.66 -0.27 9.53
C GLN A 154 19.43 -1.17 10.75
N ALA A 155 18.31 -0.98 11.47
CA ALA A 155 17.93 -1.85 12.57
C ALA A 155 17.80 -3.32 12.12
N VAL A 156 17.14 -3.59 10.98
CA VAL A 156 17.02 -4.96 10.42
C VAL A 156 18.37 -5.54 10.01
N VAL A 157 19.29 -4.75 9.48
CA VAL A 157 20.67 -5.20 9.16
C VAL A 157 21.43 -5.58 10.43
N GLU A 158 21.27 -4.79 11.51
CA GLU A 158 21.84 -5.12 12.82
C GLU A 158 21.22 -6.40 13.39
N MET A 159 19.90 -6.55 13.31
CA MET A 159 19.21 -7.79 13.68
C MET A 159 19.76 -8.99 12.90
N ALA A 160 20.01 -8.85 11.60
CA ALA A 160 20.57 -9.91 10.76
C ALA A 160 22.01 -10.28 11.11
N SER A 161 22.79 -9.37 11.70
CA SER A 161 24.14 -9.68 12.19
C SER A 161 24.14 -10.63 13.38
N ILE A 162 23.04 -10.65 14.16
CA ILE A 162 22.88 -11.46 15.37
C ILE A 162 21.99 -12.69 15.11
N SER A 163 20.95 -12.53 14.28
CA SER A 163 19.84 -13.47 14.16
C SER A 163 19.84 -14.19 12.81
N PRO A 164 20.09 -15.52 12.77
CA PRO A 164 20.06 -16.30 11.54
C PRO A 164 18.72 -16.23 10.81
N MET A 165 17.59 -16.18 11.53
CA MET A 165 16.26 -16.08 10.91
C MET A 165 16.11 -14.80 10.09
N VAL A 166 16.55 -13.66 10.62
CA VAL A 166 16.42 -12.36 9.97
C VAL A 166 17.37 -12.32 8.78
N ARG A 167 18.61 -12.77 8.97
CA ARG A 167 19.62 -12.87 7.91
C ARG A 167 19.11 -13.66 6.71
N HIS A 168 18.58 -14.86 6.96
CA HIS A 168 18.06 -15.71 5.88
C HIS A 168 16.82 -15.11 5.22
N ALA A 169 15.92 -14.48 5.97
CA ALA A 169 14.74 -13.82 5.41
C ALA A 169 15.10 -12.64 4.48
N ILE A 170 16.02 -11.75 4.88
CA ILE A 170 16.41 -10.60 4.05
C ILE A 170 17.29 -10.99 2.85
N MET A 171 18.12 -12.04 2.98
CA MET A 171 18.86 -12.60 1.85
C MET A 171 17.91 -13.25 0.84
N ALA A 172 16.91 -14.00 1.29
CA ALA A 172 15.89 -14.58 0.42
C ALA A 172 15.08 -13.50 -0.29
N PHE A 173 14.70 -12.43 0.41
CA PHE A 173 14.01 -11.28 -0.16
C PHE A 173 14.86 -10.59 -1.24
N SER A 174 16.14 -10.33 -0.95
CA SER A 174 17.09 -9.74 -1.89
C SER A 174 17.28 -10.60 -3.12
N ASN A 175 17.40 -11.92 -2.94
CA ASN A 175 17.56 -12.87 -4.03
C ASN A 175 16.33 -12.86 -4.95
N LEU A 176 15.12 -12.79 -4.38
CA LEU A 176 13.88 -12.67 -5.15
C LEU A 176 13.86 -11.37 -5.98
N LEU A 177 14.20 -10.24 -5.37
CA LEU A 177 14.19 -8.95 -6.06
C LEU A 177 15.24 -8.88 -7.19
N LEU A 178 16.46 -9.33 -6.92
CA LEU A 178 17.52 -9.38 -7.93
C LEU A 178 17.17 -10.32 -9.09
N SER A 179 16.60 -11.48 -8.80
CA SER A 179 16.18 -12.42 -9.86
C SER A 179 15.07 -11.88 -10.76
N ARG A 180 14.24 -10.97 -10.24
CA ARG A 180 13.20 -10.28 -11.02
C ARG A 180 13.77 -9.13 -11.86
N ARG A 181 14.83 -8.47 -11.36
CA ARG A 181 15.47 -7.33 -12.03
C ARG A 181 16.44 -7.78 -13.11
N ASP A 182 17.32 -8.71 -12.76
CA ASP A 182 18.45 -9.13 -13.57
C ASP A 182 18.20 -10.57 -14.03
N GLY A 183 17.72 -10.74 -15.27
CA GLY A 183 17.48 -12.08 -15.86
C GLY A 183 18.75 -12.96 -15.97
N ASN A 184 19.91 -12.37 -15.70
CA ASN A 184 21.22 -13.03 -15.65
C ASN A 184 21.73 -13.29 -14.22
N TRP A 185 20.98 -12.92 -13.18
CA TRP A 185 21.33 -13.25 -11.81
C TRP A 185 21.27 -14.77 -11.62
N THR A 186 22.43 -15.41 -11.49
CA THR A 186 22.51 -16.81 -11.09
C THR A 186 22.08 -16.89 -9.63
N MET A 187 20.89 -17.44 -9.41
CA MET A 187 20.40 -17.70 -8.06
C MET A 187 21.48 -18.38 -7.22
N SER A 188 21.67 -17.91 -6.00
CA SER A 188 22.48 -18.62 -5.01
C SER A 188 21.99 -20.07 -4.93
N ASP A 189 22.90 -21.04 -4.99
CA ASP A 189 22.60 -22.47 -4.74
C ASP A 189 22.02 -22.68 -3.32
N GLU A 190 22.17 -21.68 -2.43
CA GLU A 190 21.65 -21.71 -1.08
C GLU A 190 20.18 -21.28 -1.00
N ASP A 191 19.32 -22.21 -0.57
CA ASP A 191 17.91 -21.94 -0.28
C ASP A 191 17.73 -21.18 1.05
N HIS A 192 18.08 -19.89 1.03
CA HIS A 192 17.92 -19.00 2.19
C HIS A 192 16.46 -18.90 2.63
N TYR A 193 15.49 -19.02 1.71
CA TYR A 193 14.08 -19.00 2.06
C TYR A 193 13.73 -20.16 3.00
N GLN A 194 14.09 -21.39 2.61
CA GLN A 194 13.79 -22.58 3.41
C GLN A 194 14.51 -22.55 4.77
N ARG A 195 15.75 -22.05 4.83
CA ARG A 195 16.47 -21.84 6.09
C ARG A 195 15.75 -20.84 7.00
N GLY A 196 15.30 -19.71 6.46
CA GLY A 196 14.53 -18.71 7.21
C GLY A 196 13.23 -19.29 7.78
N VAL A 197 12.48 -20.05 6.98
CA VAL A 197 11.26 -20.74 7.44
C VAL A 197 11.55 -21.73 8.57
N THR A 198 12.62 -22.51 8.45
CA THR A 198 13.02 -23.48 9.49
C THR A 198 13.42 -22.78 10.79
N GLU A 199 14.17 -21.68 10.73
CA GLU A 199 14.55 -20.91 11.90
C GLU A 199 13.35 -20.22 12.57
N VAL A 200 12.39 -19.72 11.80
CA VAL A 200 11.12 -19.19 12.34
C VAL A 200 10.32 -20.31 13.02
N ALA A 201 10.24 -21.48 12.39
CA ALA A 201 9.50 -22.62 12.95
C ALA A 201 10.11 -23.16 14.25
N SER A 202 11.42 -23.00 14.48
CA SER A 202 12.06 -23.41 15.74
C SER A 202 11.58 -22.62 16.96
N HIS A 203 10.96 -21.46 16.73
CA HIS A 203 10.38 -20.60 17.77
C HIS A 203 8.90 -20.87 18.01
N ASP A 204 8.27 -21.78 17.24
CA ASP A 204 6.86 -22.14 17.43
C ASP A 204 6.61 -22.70 18.84
N GLY A 205 5.57 -22.18 19.50
CA GLY A 205 5.20 -22.61 20.86
C GLY A 205 5.98 -21.94 21.99
N THR A 206 6.97 -21.08 21.68
CA THR A 206 7.67 -20.28 22.70
C THR A 206 6.83 -19.05 23.08
N PRO A 207 6.41 -18.89 24.35
CA PRO A 207 5.65 -17.72 24.76
C PRO A 207 6.56 -16.47 24.82
N MET A 208 6.16 -15.40 24.14
CA MET A 208 6.91 -14.12 24.06
C MET A 208 6.03 -12.93 24.51
N SER A 209 5.46 -13.02 25.71
CA SER A 209 4.54 -12.01 26.23
C SER A 209 5.23 -10.68 26.55
N GLU A 210 6.42 -10.75 27.14
CA GLU A 210 7.26 -9.59 27.44
C GLU A 210 8.15 -9.22 26.26
N HIS A 211 8.57 -7.96 26.22
CA HIS A 211 9.53 -7.49 25.21
C HIS A 211 10.83 -8.29 25.28
N SER A 212 11.32 -8.69 24.11
CA SER A 212 12.62 -9.32 23.94
C SER A 212 13.15 -9.07 22.52
N PRO A 213 14.48 -8.97 22.32
CA PRO A 213 15.06 -8.84 20.99
C PRO A 213 14.64 -9.98 20.06
N ALA A 214 14.48 -11.19 20.60
CA ALA A 214 14.03 -12.34 19.83
C ALA A 214 12.61 -12.14 19.24
N ARG A 215 11.73 -11.38 19.91
CA ARG A 215 10.39 -11.06 19.38
C ARG A 215 10.48 -10.09 18.20
N GLU A 216 11.36 -9.10 18.27
CA GLU A 216 11.64 -8.19 17.15
C GLU A 216 12.21 -8.94 15.94
N TYR A 217 13.18 -9.83 16.18
CA TYR A 217 13.77 -10.66 15.14
C TYR A 217 12.72 -11.53 14.45
N LEU A 218 11.82 -12.13 15.23
CA LEU A 218 10.75 -12.97 14.71
C LEU A 218 9.74 -12.17 13.90
N LEU A 219 9.34 -10.98 14.35
CA LEU A 219 8.47 -10.08 13.59
C LEU A 219 9.11 -9.64 12.27
N ALA A 220 10.40 -9.29 12.28
CA ALA A 220 11.13 -8.90 11.08
C ALA A 220 11.20 -10.06 10.07
N ALA A 221 11.57 -11.26 10.52
CA ALA A 221 11.62 -12.44 9.66
C ALA A 221 10.24 -12.80 9.09
N LEU A 222 9.19 -12.76 9.91
CA LEU A 222 7.81 -13.02 9.47
C LEU A 222 7.34 -12.00 8.43
N PHE A 223 7.67 -10.71 8.59
CA PHE A 223 7.35 -9.69 7.60
C PHE A 223 7.95 -10.03 6.22
N PHE A 224 9.27 -10.25 6.15
CA PHE A 224 9.94 -10.51 4.86
C PHE A 224 9.50 -11.84 4.25
N LEU A 225 9.37 -12.91 5.05
CA LEU A 225 8.89 -14.21 4.54
C LEU A 225 7.46 -14.13 4.01
N SER A 226 6.53 -13.50 4.76
CA SER A 226 5.17 -13.26 4.29
C SER A 226 5.15 -12.43 3.00
N TYR A 227 6.06 -11.47 2.85
CA TYR A 227 6.12 -10.66 1.64
C TYR A 227 6.61 -11.48 0.43
N ILE A 228 7.68 -12.27 0.59
CA ILE A 228 8.15 -13.19 -0.45
C ILE A 228 7.01 -14.16 -0.84
N ASP A 229 6.33 -14.75 0.15
CA ASP A 229 5.22 -15.68 -0.09
C ASP A 229 4.09 -15.05 -0.89
N ILE A 230 3.72 -13.80 -0.58
CA ILE A 230 2.73 -13.04 -1.33
C ILE A 230 3.20 -12.79 -2.77
N LEU A 231 4.45 -12.37 -2.95
CA LEU A 231 5.01 -12.06 -4.25
C LEU A 231 5.16 -13.29 -5.15
N GLU A 232 5.37 -14.47 -4.57
CA GLU A 232 5.49 -15.75 -5.27
C GLU A 232 4.18 -16.57 -5.29
N SER A 233 3.06 -15.96 -4.88
CA SER A 233 1.74 -16.60 -4.86
C SER A 233 1.65 -17.85 -3.96
N ARG A 234 2.49 -17.95 -2.93
CA ARG A 234 2.50 -19.02 -1.91
C ARG A 234 1.58 -18.67 -0.74
N LEU A 235 0.29 -18.52 -1.04
CA LEU A 235 -0.69 -17.96 -0.09
C LEU A 235 -0.81 -18.75 1.22
N ASP A 236 -0.73 -20.07 1.20
CA ASP A 236 -0.82 -20.88 2.42
C ASP A 236 0.36 -20.59 3.38
N ALA A 237 1.56 -20.40 2.84
CA ALA A 237 2.74 -20.00 3.61
C ALA A 237 2.59 -18.58 4.14
N ALA A 238 2.14 -17.64 3.29
CA ALA A 238 1.85 -16.26 3.70
C ALA A 238 0.85 -16.23 4.88
N HIS A 239 -0.27 -16.94 4.77
CA HIS A 239 -1.29 -17.02 5.81
C HIS A 239 -0.75 -17.64 7.11
N SER A 240 0.08 -18.68 7.01
CA SER A 240 0.72 -19.31 8.16
C SER A 240 1.65 -18.32 8.90
N ASN A 241 2.49 -17.60 8.16
CA ASN A 241 3.40 -16.59 8.71
C ASN A 241 2.63 -15.40 9.33
N LEU A 242 1.58 -14.90 8.67
CA LEU A 242 0.71 -13.86 9.21
C LEU A 242 0.00 -14.31 10.50
N LYS A 243 -0.43 -15.58 10.56
CA LYS A 243 -1.04 -16.17 11.77
C LYS A 243 -0.05 -16.31 12.93
N ARG A 244 1.21 -16.64 12.65
CA ARG A 244 2.29 -16.62 13.65
C ARG A 244 2.49 -15.22 14.21
N ALA A 245 2.63 -14.22 13.33
CA ALA A 245 2.76 -12.82 13.73
C ALA A 245 1.57 -12.35 14.58
N TYR A 246 0.35 -12.73 14.20
CA TYR A 246 -0.85 -12.39 14.94
C TYR A 246 -0.89 -13.05 16.32
N THR A 247 -0.48 -14.31 16.44
CA THR A 247 -0.37 -15.00 17.73
C THR A 247 0.63 -14.32 18.66
N LEU A 248 1.78 -13.89 18.13
CA LEU A 248 2.76 -13.10 18.88
C LEU A 248 2.17 -11.77 19.35
N PHE A 249 1.51 -11.05 18.43
CA PHE A 249 0.84 -9.81 18.79
C PHE A 249 -0.21 -10.04 19.89
N GLN A 250 -1.12 -11.02 19.75
CA GLN A 250 -2.18 -11.28 20.71
C GLN A 250 -1.65 -11.66 22.10
N SER A 251 -0.54 -12.39 22.17
CA SER A 251 0.09 -12.77 23.45
C SER A 251 0.98 -11.68 24.07
N SER A 252 1.34 -10.64 23.31
CA SER A 252 2.21 -9.56 23.79
C SER A 252 1.51 -8.60 24.76
N ASN A 253 2.29 -8.05 25.70
CA ASN A 253 1.88 -6.89 26.47
C ASN A 253 1.78 -5.65 25.56
N LYS A 254 0.55 -5.24 25.25
CA LYS A 254 0.26 -4.14 24.30
C LYS A 254 0.88 -2.80 24.70
N HIS A 255 1.04 -2.55 26.00
CA HIS A 255 1.64 -1.32 26.52
C HIS A 255 3.18 -1.37 26.50
N GLY A 256 3.78 -2.56 26.32
CA GLY A 256 5.22 -2.77 26.26
C GLY A 256 5.77 -2.98 24.84
N LEU A 257 5.03 -2.58 23.80
CA LEU A 257 5.49 -2.67 22.41
C LEU A 257 6.45 -1.52 22.08
N THR A 258 7.65 -1.86 21.60
CA THR A 258 8.66 -0.88 21.14
C THR A 258 8.23 -0.18 19.85
N ALA A 259 8.90 0.92 19.50
CA ALA A 259 8.67 1.60 18.22
C ALA A 259 8.94 0.67 17.03
N VAL A 260 10.00 -0.13 17.08
CA VAL A 260 10.36 -1.13 16.07
C VAL A 260 9.28 -2.20 15.94
N GLU A 261 8.78 -2.75 17.05
CA GLU A 261 7.69 -3.73 17.05
C GLU A 261 6.42 -3.17 16.44
N LYS A 262 6.01 -1.96 16.84
CA LYS A 262 4.83 -1.28 16.27
C LYS A 262 4.98 -1.08 14.77
N GLN A 263 6.17 -0.66 14.32
CA GLN A 263 6.45 -0.42 12.92
C GLN A 263 6.39 -1.71 12.08
N LEU A 264 6.99 -2.80 12.57
CA LEU A 264 6.91 -4.11 11.93
C LEU A 264 5.47 -4.63 11.89
N LEU A 265 4.69 -4.43 12.97
CA LEU A 265 3.28 -4.80 13.02
C LEU A 265 2.43 -3.99 12.03
N LEU A 266 2.73 -2.71 11.83
CA LEU A 266 2.07 -1.89 10.80
C LEU A 266 2.39 -2.39 9.38
N TRP A 267 3.63 -2.80 9.12
CA TRP A 267 4.00 -3.40 7.84
C TRP A 267 3.34 -4.77 7.62
N ILE A 268 3.28 -5.61 8.66
CA ILE A 268 2.57 -6.89 8.64
C ILE A 268 1.06 -6.68 8.39
N ARG A 269 0.46 -5.66 9.01
CA ARG A 269 -0.94 -5.29 8.78
C ARG A 269 -1.21 -4.94 7.31
N LEU A 270 -0.27 -4.30 6.61
CA LEU A 270 -0.39 -4.05 5.17
C LEU A 270 -0.37 -5.35 4.37
N LEU A 271 0.55 -6.27 4.67
CA LEU A 271 0.62 -7.58 4.02
C LEU A 271 -0.66 -8.38 4.24
N ASP A 272 -1.22 -8.36 5.45
CA ASP A 272 -2.50 -9.01 5.76
C ASP A 272 -3.65 -8.38 4.97
N GLY A 273 -3.67 -7.04 4.85
CA GLY A 273 -4.55 -6.30 3.93
C GLY A 273 -4.52 -6.81 2.49
N ARG A 274 -3.32 -7.11 1.96
CA ARG A 274 -3.16 -7.67 0.61
C ARG A 274 -3.56 -9.13 0.55
N ALA A 275 -3.14 -9.95 1.51
CA ALA A 275 -3.47 -11.37 1.57
C ALA A 275 -4.99 -11.63 1.61
N VAL A 276 -5.76 -10.72 2.23
CA VAL A 276 -7.23 -10.78 2.26
C VAL A 276 -7.87 -10.81 0.86
N THR A 277 -7.34 -10.03 -0.09
CA THR A 277 -7.81 -10.07 -1.50
C THR A 277 -7.66 -11.45 -2.13
N ALA A 278 -6.71 -12.24 -1.61
CA ALA A 278 -6.41 -13.60 -2.03
C ALA A 278 -6.96 -14.68 -1.08
N GLY A 279 -7.75 -14.31 -0.05
CA GLY A 279 -8.44 -15.27 0.84
C GLY A 279 -7.96 -15.29 2.27
N GLY A 280 -6.98 -14.46 2.61
CA GLY A 280 -6.52 -14.30 3.98
C GLY A 280 -7.65 -13.93 4.94
N SER A 281 -7.43 -14.24 6.22
CA SER A 281 -8.43 -14.01 7.26
C SER A 281 -8.50 -12.55 7.74
N GLY A 282 -7.54 -11.70 7.38
CA GLY A 282 -7.48 -10.30 7.80
C GLY A 282 -7.42 -10.18 9.32
N LEU A 283 -6.50 -10.93 9.92
CA LEU A 283 -6.33 -11.04 11.37
C LEU A 283 -6.01 -9.70 12.02
N PHE A 284 -5.15 -8.89 11.39
CA PHE A 284 -4.73 -7.57 11.85
C PHE A 284 -5.68 -6.45 11.44
N LEU A 285 -6.79 -6.74 10.75
CA LEU A 285 -7.68 -5.74 10.16
C LEU A 285 -8.94 -5.49 11.00
N THR A 286 -8.91 -5.85 12.28
CA THR A 286 -10.01 -5.56 13.20
C THR A 286 -9.96 -4.11 13.69
N LYS A 287 -11.11 -3.57 14.12
CA LYS A 287 -11.19 -2.21 14.67
C LYS A 287 -10.39 -2.07 15.97
N ASP A 288 -10.34 -3.11 16.78
CA ASP A 288 -9.63 -3.09 18.07
C ASP A 288 -8.11 -3.01 17.85
N ASP A 289 -7.59 -3.75 16.86
CA ASP A 289 -6.17 -3.69 16.50
C ASP A 289 -5.80 -2.35 15.84
N GLU A 290 -6.73 -1.73 15.12
CA GLU A 290 -6.54 -0.41 14.51
C GLU A 290 -6.29 0.66 15.59
N VAL A 291 -7.06 0.64 16.67
CA VAL A 291 -6.88 1.57 17.81
C VAL A 291 -5.49 1.38 18.43
N LEU A 292 -5.05 0.13 18.61
CA LEU A 292 -3.77 -0.19 19.24
C LEU A 292 -2.55 0.14 18.39
N LEU A 293 -2.65 0.05 17.06
CA LEU A 293 -1.51 0.19 16.14
C LEU A 293 -1.46 1.56 15.44
N VAL A 294 -2.60 2.23 15.24
CA VAL A 294 -2.72 3.39 14.34
C VAL A 294 -2.92 4.71 15.11
N GLU A 295 -3.32 4.69 16.38
CA GLU A 295 -3.48 5.90 17.21
C GLU A 295 -2.14 6.43 17.77
N ALA A 296 -1.10 6.48 16.94
CA ALA A 296 0.09 7.26 17.27
C ALA A 296 -0.24 8.75 17.15
N SER A 297 -0.02 9.50 18.23
CA SER A 297 -0.14 10.96 18.24
C SER A 297 0.71 11.56 17.11
N PRO A 298 0.22 12.54 16.33
CA PRO A 298 1.07 13.24 15.36
C PRO A 298 2.27 13.95 16.01
N ALA A 299 2.29 14.07 17.34
CA ALA A 299 3.38 14.63 18.13
C ALA A 299 4.28 13.59 18.84
N SER A 300 4.00 12.28 18.73
CA SER A 300 4.93 11.25 19.24
C SER A 300 6.05 11.05 18.23
N PHE A 301 6.93 12.04 18.13
CA PHE A 301 8.26 11.87 17.56
C PHE A 301 9.04 10.99 18.54
N ASP A 302 8.97 9.66 18.36
CA ASP A 302 9.76 8.68 19.13
C ASP A 302 11.14 8.46 18.49
N GLY A 303 11.55 9.38 17.61
CA GLY A 303 12.93 9.46 17.17
C GLY A 303 13.75 9.98 18.33
N GLU A 304 14.44 9.09 19.04
CA GLU A 304 15.75 9.47 19.55
C GLU A 304 16.49 10.13 18.38
N LEU A 305 16.80 11.41 18.54
CA LEU A 305 17.61 12.19 17.61
C LEU A 305 19.02 11.59 17.57
N GLU A 306 19.18 10.44 16.92
CA GLU A 306 20.48 9.89 16.59
C GLU A 306 20.95 10.55 15.29
N GLU A 307 22.02 11.33 15.44
CA GLU A 307 22.73 12.18 14.49
C GLU A 307 21.87 13.20 13.70
N VAL A 308 21.71 14.36 14.36
CA VAL A 308 21.45 15.67 13.77
C VAL A 308 22.18 15.79 12.42
N SER A 309 21.40 16.00 11.36
CA SER A 309 21.96 16.39 10.07
C SER A 309 22.83 17.63 10.26
N LYS A 310 23.96 17.74 9.54
CA LYS A 310 24.90 18.85 9.73
C LYS A 310 24.30 20.24 9.46
N ASP A 311 23.08 20.30 8.92
CA ASP A 311 22.31 21.52 8.71
C ASP A 311 20.94 21.47 9.43
N PRO A 312 20.70 22.30 10.46
CA PRO A 312 19.43 22.33 11.19
C PRO A 312 18.19 22.69 10.34
N THR A 313 18.35 23.19 9.11
CA THR A 313 17.21 23.43 8.20
C THR A 313 16.63 22.16 7.60
N ASP A 314 17.46 21.14 7.34
CA ASP A 314 17.03 19.85 6.76
C ASP A 314 16.15 19.08 7.75
N ASP A 315 16.51 19.14 9.04
CA ASP A 315 15.71 18.53 10.11
C ASP A 315 14.32 19.19 10.24
N ILE A 316 14.16 20.46 9.89
CA ILE A 316 12.86 21.17 9.97
C ILE A 316 11.92 20.75 8.84
N GLU A 317 12.38 20.69 7.59
CA GLU A 317 11.53 20.27 6.46
C GLU A 317 11.08 18.81 6.63
N ASP A 318 11.97 17.93 7.12
CA ASP A 318 11.64 16.56 7.48
C ASP A 318 10.55 16.47 8.55
N VAL A 319 10.68 17.24 9.63
CA VAL A 319 9.69 17.28 10.71
C VAL A 319 8.35 17.80 10.18
N LEU A 320 8.36 18.86 9.36
CA LEU A 320 7.15 19.40 8.73
C LEU A 320 6.50 18.36 7.80
N PHE A 321 7.29 17.63 7.01
CA PHE A 321 6.77 16.56 6.16
C PHE A 321 6.07 15.50 7.01
N GLN A 322 6.71 14.97 8.06
CA GLN A 322 6.10 13.98 8.94
C GLN A 322 4.78 14.49 9.54
N VAL A 323 4.77 15.71 10.06
CA VAL A 323 3.57 16.31 10.69
C VAL A 323 2.42 16.45 9.69
N LEU A 324 2.71 16.83 8.44
CA LEU A 324 1.69 17.01 7.41
C LEU A 324 1.24 15.68 6.79
N TYR A 325 2.14 14.71 6.68
CA TYR A 325 1.93 13.42 6.01
C TYR A 325 1.26 12.38 6.91
N GLN A 326 1.68 12.28 8.18
CA GLN A 326 1.26 11.24 9.12
C GLN A 326 -0.27 11.12 9.28
N PRO A 327 -1.06 12.21 9.34
CA PRO A 327 -2.52 12.10 9.42
C PRO A 327 -3.13 11.35 8.23
N GLY A 328 -2.54 11.47 7.03
CA GLY A 328 -2.99 10.72 5.86
C GLY A 328 -2.63 9.24 5.94
N VAL A 329 -1.44 8.91 6.44
CA VAL A 329 -1.03 7.51 6.69
C VAL A 329 -2.01 6.85 7.67
N VAL A 330 -2.35 7.55 8.76
CA VAL A 330 -3.38 7.10 9.71
C VAL A 330 -4.69 6.84 8.99
N PHE A 331 -5.21 7.80 8.22
CA PHE A 331 -6.42 7.61 7.43
C PHE A 331 -6.34 6.36 6.53
N TYR A 332 -5.24 6.17 5.81
CA TYR A 332 -5.06 5.02 4.93
C TYR A 332 -5.02 3.69 5.68
N GLN A 333 -4.35 3.62 6.83
CA GLN A 333 -4.34 2.44 7.70
C GLN A 333 -5.74 2.06 8.22
N LYS A 334 -6.60 3.07 8.45
CA LYS A 334 -8.03 2.85 8.74
C LYS A 334 -8.79 2.36 7.51
N VAL A 335 -8.52 2.90 6.31
CA VAL A 335 -9.11 2.39 5.06
C VAL A 335 -8.80 0.90 4.85
N GLN A 336 -7.58 0.45 5.17
CA GLN A 336 -7.21 -0.97 5.04
C GLN A 336 -8.06 -1.90 5.92
N SER A 337 -8.56 -1.46 7.08
CA SER A 337 -9.40 -2.31 7.94
C SER A 337 -10.71 -2.72 7.27
N PHE A 338 -11.21 -1.88 6.35
CA PHE A 338 -12.42 -2.19 5.58
C PHE A 338 -12.22 -3.35 4.61
N MET A 339 -11.01 -3.58 4.08
CA MET A 339 -10.75 -4.74 3.23
C MET A 339 -11.03 -6.04 3.97
N GLY A 340 -10.51 -6.20 5.19
CA GLY A 340 -10.79 -7.35 6.05
C GLY A 340 -12.26 -7.50 6.40
N ARG A 341 -12.94 -6.40 6.73
CA ARG A 341 -14.36 -6.42 7.09
C ARG A 341 -15.27 -6.79 5.92
N ILE A 342 -14.97 -6.30 4.72
CA ILE A 342 -15.72 -6.63 3.50
C ILE A 342 -15.48 -8.09 3.12
N SER A 343 -14.24 -8.57 3.18
CA SER A 343 -13.96 -9.97 2.85
C SER A 343 -14.62 -10.96 3.83
N LYS A 344 -14.80 -10.61 5.11
CA LYS A 344 -15.55 -11.48 6.04
C LYS A 344 -17.02 -11.72 5.68
N ILE A 345 -17.64 -10.84 4.87
CA ILE A 345 -19.03 -11.02 4.39
C ILE A 345 -19.10 -11.59 2.96
N ASP A 346 -17.95 -11.89 2.39
CA ASP A 346 -17.82 -12.50 1.07
C ASP A 346 -18.24 -13.99 1.08
N PRO A 347 -18.83 -14.53 -0.01
CA PRO A 347 -19.19 -15.95 -0.08
C PRO A 347 -18.05 -16.94 0.19
N TRP A 348 -16.79 -16.51 0.03
CA TRP A 348 -15.62 -17.34 0.27
C TRP A 348 -15.28 -17.49 1.77
N HIS A 349 -15.77 -16.58 2.62
CA HIS A 349 -15.49 -16.56 4.06
C HIS A 349 -16.72 -16.85 4.94
N ARG A 350 -17.92 -16.83 4.35
CA ARG A 350 -19.16 -17.19 5.05
C ARG A 350 -20.11 -17.97 4.13
N SER A 351 -20.95 -18.81 4.75
CA SER A 351 -22.08 -19.40 4.05
C SER A 351 -22.99 -18.30 3.48
N ARG A 352 -23.36 -18.47 2.21
CA ARG A 352 -24.31 -17.61 1.49
C ARG A 352 -25.13 -18.46 0.53
N GLY A 353 -26.31 -17.97 0.17
CA GLY A 353 -27.19 -18.61 -0.82
C GLY A 353 -28.66 -18.68 -0.40
N THR A 354 -28.95 -18.48 0.88
CA THR A 354 -30.33 -18.29 1.37
C THR A 354 -30.73 -16.81 1.35
N VAL A 355 -32.03 -16.52 1.42
CA VAL A 355 -32.51 -15.13 1.51
C VAL A 355 -32.07 -14.51 2.83
N GLU A 356 -32.07 -15.31 3.91
CA GLU A 356 -31.61 -14.93 5.24
C GLU A 356 -30.13 -14.53 5.22
N ASP A 357 -29.27 -15.30 4.56
CA ASP A 357 -27.85 -14.97 4.40
C ASP A 357 -27.65 -13.63 3.68
N GLU A 358 -28.38 -13.42 2.59
CA GLU A 358 -28.23 -12.20 1.79
C GLU A 358 -28.76 -10.97 2.54
N ILE A 359 -29.83 -11.10 3.32
CA ILE A 359 -30.33 -10.03 4.22
C ILE A 359 -29.29 -9.70 5.30
N GLU A 360 -28.68 -10.72 5.92
CA GLU A 360 -27.64 -10.51 6.93
C GLU A 360 -26.42 -9.79 6.35
N VAL A 361 -25.96 -10.22 5.18
CA VAL A 361 -24.85 -9.57 4.45
C VAL A 361 -25.18 -8.11 4.14
N MET A 362 -26.39 -7.80 3.69
CA MET A 362 -26.82 -6.42 3.42
C MET A 362 -26.88 -5.58 4.70
N ASN A 363 -27.29 -6.15 5.83
CA ASN A 363 -27.31 -5.48 7.13
C ASN A 363 -25.90 -5.15 7.60
N ILE A 364 -24.97 -6.12 7.54
CA ILE A 364 -23.55 -5.88 7.87
C ILE A 364 -22.96 -4.86 6.90
N GLY A 365 -23.27 -4.97 5.60
CA GLY A 365 -22.83 -4.02 4.58
C GLY A 365 -23.30 -2.59 4.85
N THR A 366 -24.51 -2.41 5.37
CA THR A 366 -25.02 -1.09 5.78
C THR A 366 -24.21 -0.49 6.92
N VAL A 367 -23.81 -1.31 7.91
CA VAL A 367 -22.93 -0.87 9.01
C VAL A 367 -21.54 -0.50 8.50
N ILE A 368 -20.96 -1.32 7.62
CA ILE A 368 -19.66 -1.03 6.98
C ILE A 368 -19.74 0.28 6.19
N ALA A 369 -20.80 0.50 5.42
CA ALA A 369 -21.01 1.73 4.65
C ALA A 369 -21.17 2.97 5.53
N ALA A 370 -21.85 2.85 6.67
CA ALA A 370 -21.95 3.93 7.66
C ALA A 370 -20.58 4.28 8.25
N ASP A 371 -19.80 3.27 8.64
CA ASP A 371 -18.44 3.47 9.15
C ASP A 371 -17.49 4.07 8.11
N LEU A 372 -17.60 3.70 6.83
CA LEU A 372 -16.87 4.34 5.73
C LEU A 372 -17.22 5.82 5.62
N ARG A 373 -18.50 6.18 5.77
CA ARG A 373 -18.91 7.60 5.78
C ARG A 373 -18.31 8.35 6.97
N THR A 374 -18.37 7.77 8.16
CA THR A 374 -17.73 8.34 9.36
C THR A 374 -16.24 8.53 9.16
N LEU A 375 -15.51 7.56 8.60
CA LEU A 375 -14.07 7.70 8.33
C LEU A 375 -13.79 8.86 7.37
N TYR A 376 -14.60 9.00 6.32
CA TYR A 376 -14.45 10.11 5.38
C TYR A 376 -14.71 11.47 6.03
N GLU A 377 -15.71 11.58 6.89
CA GLU A 377 -16.01 12.81 7.64
C GLU A 377 -14.85 13.22 8.57
N HIS A 378 -14.09 12.26 9.08
CA HIS A 378 -12.93 12.47 9.96
C HIS A 378 -11.58 12.47 9.22
N ARG A 379 -11.59 12.56 7.88
CA ARG A 379 -10.34 12.63 7.10
C ARG A 379 -9.55 13.91 7.44
N PRO A 380 -8.22 13.92 7.30
CA PRO A 380 -7.41 15.10 7.60
C PRO A 380 -7.83 16.31 6.75
N PRO A 381 -8.01 17.51 7.32
CA PRO A 381 -8.41 18.70 6.53
C PRO A 381 -7.43 19.04 5.40
N LEU A 382 -6.12 18.80 5.60
CA LEU A 382 -5.10 18.98 4.57
C LEU A 382 -5.37 18.12 3.32
N MET A 383 -6.04 16.97 3.48
CA MET A 383 -6.42 16.09 2.38
C MET A 383 -7.28 16.78 1.34
N ASP A 384 -8.25 17.60 1.77
CA ASP A 384 -9.13 18.31 0.85
C ASP A 384 -8.38 19.34 0.00
N PHE A 385 -7.40 20.03 0.59
CA PHE A 385 -6.58 21.01 -0.13
C PHE A 385 -5.59 20.33 -1.09
N ALA A 386 -4.94 19.24 -0.66
CA ALA A 386 -3.99 18.51 -1.49
C ALA A 386 -4.70 17.87 -2.69
N VAL A 387 -5.79 17.13 -2.46
CA VAL A 387 -6.56 16.47 -3.52
C VAL A 387 -7.07 17.49 -4.55
N ALA A 388 -7.50 18.67 -4.10
CA ALA A 388 -7.92 19.76 -4.98
C ALA A 388 -6.78 20.48 -5.71
N GLY A 389 -5.51 20.05 -5.55
CA GLY A 389 -4.34 20.69 -6.16
C GLY A 389 -4.06 22.10 -5.61
N LYS A 390 -4.55 22.40 -4.40
CA LYS A 390 -4.38 23.71 -3.74
C LYS A 390 -3.18 23.76 -2.80
N LEU A 391 -2.62 22.60 -2.46
CA LEU A 391 -1.36 22.53 -1.72
C LEU A 391 -0.22 22.85 -2.69
N LYS A 392 0.30 24.08 -2.61
CA LYS A 392 1.33 24.62 -3.51
C LYS A 392 2.00 25.85 -2.88
N GLU A 393 3.07 26.32 -3.51
CA GLU A 393 3.74 27.57 -3.14
C GLU A 393 2.77 28.77 -3.07
N PRO A 394 2.98 29.72 -2.13
CA PRO A 394 4.10 29.82 -1.19
C PRO A 394 3.89 29.05 0.14
N HIS A 395 2.86 28.21 0.27
CA HIS A 395 2.49 27.60 1.55
C HIS A 395 3.41 26.43 1.97
N VAL A 396 3.89 25.66 0.99
CA VAL A 396 4.83 24.55 1.13
C VAL A 396 5.71 24.50 -0.12
N SER A 397 6.87 23.83 -0.03
CA SER A 397 7.75 23.60 -1.19
C SER A 397 7.03 22.80 -2.28
N LYS A 398 7.40 23.01 -3.55
CA LYS A 398 6.82 22.28 -4.70
C LYS A 398 6.91 20.76 -4.53
N HIS A 399 8.04 20.27 -4.02
CA HIS A 399 8.26 18.85 -3.76
C HIS A 399 7.31 18.31 -2.68
N LEU A 400 7.23 18.98 -1.53
CA LEU A 400 6.34 18.61 -0.43
C LEU A 400 4.87 18.59 -0.86
N ALA A 401 4.47 19.59 -1.64
CA ALA A 401 3.15 19.64 -2.28
C ALA A 401 2.89 18.41 -3.16
N PHE A 402 3.84 18.07 -4.04
CA PHE A 402 3.72 16.92 -4.94
C PHE A 402 3.56 15.60 -4.18
N VAL A 403 4.46 15.30 -3.25
CA VAL A 403 4.47 14.02 -2.51
C VAL A 403 3.20 13.85 -1.68
N ILE A 404 2.81 14.87 -0.90
CA ILE A 404 1.60 14.81 -0.08
C ILE A 404 0.36 14.68 -0.95
N THR A 405 0.29 15.44 -2.05
CA THR A 405 -0.86 15.40 -2.97
C THR A 405 -1.00 14.03 -3.61
N ARG A 406 0.11 13.45 -4.10
CA ARG A 406 0.13 12.11 -4.69
C ARG A 406 -0.37 11.07 -3.69
N ALA A 407 0.20 11.03 -2.49
CA ALA A 407 -0.18 10.06 -1.46
C ALA A 407 -1.66 10.22 -1.05
N PHE A 408 -2.13 11.45 -0.84
CA PHE A 408 -3.52 11.68 -0.41
C PHE A 408 -4.53 11.32 -1.50
N ARG A 409 -4.22 11.55 -2.78
CA ARG A 409 -5.04 11.05 -3.90
C ARG A 409 -5.03 9.51 -3.96
N THR A 410 -3.91 8.86 -3.70
CA THR A 410 -3.81 7.40 -3.61
C THR A 410 -4.66 6.84 -2.46
N TYR A 411 -4.59 7.45 -1.27
CA TYR A 411 -5.36 7.02 -0.10
C TYR A 411 -6.85 7.20 -0.30
N LEU A 412 -7.25 8.33 -0.89
CA LEU A 412 -8.64 8.61 -1.19
C LEU A 412 -9.19 7.70 -2.29
N SER A 413 -8.36 7.33 -3.28
CA SER A 413 -8.73 6.34 -4.30
C SER A 413 -9.00 4.97 -3.66
N ASN A 414 -8.19 4.55 -2.69
CA ASN A 414 -8.41 3.31 -1.95
C ASN A 414 -9.68 3.36 -1.09
N TYR A 415 -10.00 4.50 -0.49
CA TYR A 415 -11.28 4.70 0.20
C TYR A 415 -12.47 4.47 -0.73
N TYR A 416 -12.46 5.08 -1.92
CA TYR A 416 -13.53 4.87 -2.91
C TYR A 416 -13.55 3.44 -3.43
N ALA A 417 -12.39 2.80 -3.60
CA ALA A 417 -12.30 1.39 -3.95
C ALA A 417 -12.98 0.50 -2.90
N SER A 418 -12.87 0.80 -1.60
CA SER A 418 -13.61 0.10 -0.55
C SER A 418 -15.13 0.22 -0.70
N LYS A 419 -15.64 1.39 -1.14
CA LYS A 419 -17.09 1.56 -1.42
C LYS A 419 -17.54 0.68 -2.59
N VAL A 420 -16.77 0.65 -3.68
CA VAL A 420 -17.07 -0.18 -4.86
C VAL A 420 -16.98 -1.66 -4.50
N HIS A 421 -15.95 -2.07 -3.78
CA HIS A 421 -15.76 -3.44 -3.30
C HIS A 421 -16.93 -3.88 -2.41
N LEU A 422 -17.30 -3.07 -1.43
CA LEU A 422 -18.47 -3.33 -0.58
C LEU A 422 -19.73 -3.48 -1.42
N HIS A 423 -19.91 -2.63 -2.44
CA HIS A 423 -21.05 -2.74 -3.34
C HIS A 423 -21.11 -4.09 -4.06
N ARG A 424 -19.98 -4.52 -4.62
CA ARG A 424 -19.87 -5.80 -5.33
C ARG A 424 -20.14 -7.00 -4.41
N VAL A 425 -19.68 -6.95 -3.16
CA VAL A 425 -19.82 -8.08 -2.21
C VAL A 425 -21.21 -8.11 -1.57
N ALA A 426 -21.67 -6.99 -1.02
CA ALA A 426 -22.91 -6.94 -0.23
C ALA A 426 -24.17 -6.82 -1.11
N TYR A 427 -24.04 -6.23 -2.30
CA TYR A 427 -25.16 -5.91 -3.18
C TYR A 427 -24.97 -6.50 -4.58
N LYS A 428 -24.35 -7.68 -4.67
CA LYS A 428 -23.94 -8.34 -5.93
C LYS A 428 -25.03 -8.39 -7.01
N ASN A 429 -26.28 -8.62 -6.59
CA ASN A 429 -27.44 -8.77 -7.46
C ASN A 429 -28.17 -7.45 -7.79
N LEU A 430 -27.72 -6.33 -7.23
CA LEU A 430 -28.35 -5.02 -7.43
C LEU A 430 -27.59 -4.19 -8.48
N PRO A 431 -28.27 -3.32 -9.24
CA PRO A 431 -27.59 -2.36 -10.10
C PRO A 431 -26.67 -1.43 -9.28
N LEU A 432 -25.72 -0.78 -9.95
CA LEU A 432 -24.88 0.24 -9.29
C LEU A 432 -25.74 1.30 -8.61
N THR A 433 -25.51 1.52 -7.32
CA THR A 433 -26.07 2.68 -6.62
C THR A 433 -25.40 3.97 -7.09
N LYS A 434 -26.07 5.10 -6.87
CA LYS A 434 -25.48 6.43 -7.11
C LYS A 434 -24.15 6.59 -6.37
N GLU A 435 -24.07 6.13 -5.12
CA GLU A 435 -22.86 6.21 -4.30
C GLU A 435 -21.68 5.39 -4.84
N ALA A 436 -21.96 4.25 -5.48
CA ALA A 436 -20.95 3.42 -6.13
C ALA A 436 -20.51 4.03 -7.46
N SER A 437 -21.44 4.58 -8.24
CA SER A 437 -21.13 5.33 -9.48
C SER A 437 -20.23 6.53 -9.19
N GLU A 438 -20.57 7.33 -8.18
CA GLU A 438 -19.75 8.46 -7.75
C GLU A 438 -18.37 8.02 -7.28
N ALA A 439 -18.27 6.88 -6.57
CA ALA A 439 -16.98 6.33 -6.17
C ALA A 439 -16.11 5.94 -7.38
N LEU A 440 -16.69 5.32 -8.41
CA LEU A 440 -15.98 5.02 -9.66
C LEU A 440 -15.48 6.30 -10.35
N ASP A 441 -16.33 7.33 -10.42
CA ASP A 441 -15.95 8.61 -11.01
C ASP A 441 -14.80 9.28 -10.24
N GLN A 442 -14.81 9.20 -8.91
CA GLN A 442 -13.71 9.72 -8.09
C GLN A 442 -12.41 8.94 -8.31
N ILE A 443 -12.45 7.60 -8.35
CA ILE A 443 -11.25 6.80 -8.65
C ILE A 443 -10.67 7.20 -10.01
N ARG A 444 -11.50 7.33 -11.04
CA ARG A 444 -11.07 7.74 -12.39
C ARG A 444 -10.42 9.12 -12.38
N ASN A 445 -11.05 10.09 -11.74
CA ASN A 445 -10.54 11.46 -11.67
C ASN A 445 -9.21 11.54 -10.91
N LEU A 446 -9.12 10.89 -9.75
CA LEU A 446 -7.91 10.87 -8.93
C LEU A 446 -6.76 10.17 -9.67
N ALA A 447 -7.00 9.03 -10.30
CA ALA A 447 -5.99 8.31 -11.08
C ALA A 447 -5.46 9.18 -12.24
N ARG A 448 -6.35 9.86 -12.97
CA ARG A 448 -5.95 10.76 -14.07
C ARG A 448 -5.17 11.97 -13.56
N GLN A 449 -5.55 12.54 -12.43
CA GLN A 449 -4.81 13.64 -11.80
C GLN A 449 -3.41 13.22 -11.36
N ILE A 450 -3.26 12.01 -10.79
CA ILE A 450 -1.92 11.49 -10.47
C ILE A 450 -1.11 11.34 -11.76
N VAL A 451 -1.64 10.65 -12.78
CA VAL A 451 -0.93 10.46 -14.07
C VAL A 451 -0.54 11.78 -14.72
N ALA A 452 -1.38 12.81 -14.63
CA ALA A 452 -1.08 14.12 -15.22
C ALA A 452 0.08 14.85 -14.53
N ASP A 453 0.33 14.54 -13.25
CA ASP A 453 1.42 15.12 -12.46
C ASP A 453 2.70 14.26 -12.51
N LEU A 454 2.64 13.06 -13.09
CA LEU A 454 3.79 12.15 -13.23
C LEU A 454 4.59 12.43 -14.51
N ASP A 455 5.90 12.15 -14.44
CA ASP A 455 6.74 12.14 -15.62
C ASP A 455 6.39 10.97 -16.57
N PRO A 456 6.74 11.04 -17.87
CA PRO A 456 6.34 10.02 -18.85
C PRO A 456 6.81 8.59 -18.52
N GLU A 457 7.94 8.46 -17.85
CA GLU A 457 8.52 7.17 -17.45
C GLU A 457 7.98 6.67 -16.10
N ASP A 458 7.33 7.55 -15.33
CA ASP A 458 6.79 7.22 -14.03
C ASP A 458 5.44 6.50 -14.12
N THR A 459 5.23 5.63 -13.14
CA THR A 459 4.04 4.78 -13.04
C THR A 459 3.18 5.19 -11.85
N LEU A 460 1.90 4.85 -11.90
CA LEU A 460 1.04 4.99 -10.74
C LEU A 460 1.60 4.22 -9.52
N PRO A 461 1.41 4.72 -8.30
CA PRO A 461 1.80 3.99 -7.10
C PRO A 461 1.18 2.59 -7.05
N VAL A 462 1.91 1.60 -6.52
CA VAL A 462 1.44 0.20 -6.45
C VAL A 462 0.08 0.09 -5.76
N ASN A 463 -0.16 0.92 -4.74
CA ASN A 463 -1.43 0.99 -4.03
C ASN A 463 -2.63 1.45 -4.89
N MET A 464 -2.42 1.87 -6.14
CA MET A 464 -3.47 2.14 -7.12
C MET A 464 -3.93 0.90 -7.89
N LEU A 465 -3.23 -0.23 -7.79
CA LEU A 465 -3.57 -1.45 -8.52
C LEU A 465 -4.99 -1.95 -8.17
N TRP A 466 -5.34 -1.96 -6.88
CA TRP A 466 -6.67 -2.33 -6.41
C TRP A 466 -7.77 -1.32 -6.85
N PRO A 467 -7.62 0.01 -6.65
CA PRO A 467 -8.54 0.99 -7.22
C PRO A 467 -8.75 0.86 -8.72
N LEU A 468 -7.69 0.65 -9.50
CA LEU A 468 -7.79 0.48 -10.96
C LEU A 468 -8.53 -0.80 -11.32
N LEU A 469 -8.31 -1.91 -10.59
CA LEU A 469 -9.10 -3.12 -10.80
C LEU A 469 -10.58 -2.87 -10.49
N MET A 470 -10.91 -2.23 -9.35
CA MET A 470 -12.30 -1.91 -8.99
C MET A 470 -12.99 -1.00 -10.02
N LEU A 471 -12.26 -0.02 -10.56
CA LEU A 471 -12.74 0.82 -11.64
C LEU A 471 -12.96 -0.01 -12.91
N GLY A 472 -11.96 -0.80 -13.32
CA GLY A 472 -11.98 -1.57 -14.55
C GLY A 472 -13.09 -2.61 -14.60
N VAL A 473 -13.38 -3.31 -13.50
CA VAL A 473 -14.42 -4.35 -13.50
C VAL A 473 -15.85 -3.82 -13.60
N GLU A 474 -16.07 -2.53 -13.34
CA GLU A 474 -17.39 -1.88 -13.52
C GLU A 474 -17.44 -1.00 -14.80
N GLU A 475 -16.29 -0.67 -15.39
CA GLU A 475 -16.19 0.18 -16.58
C GLU A 475 -16.84 -0.46 -17.81
N GLN A 476 -17.54 0.35 -18.60
CA GLN A 476 -18.25 -0.07 -19.81
C GLN A 476 -17.66 0.55 -21.07
N ASP A 477 -17.07 1.74 -20.97
CA ASP A 477 -16.46 2.41 -22.12
C ASP A 477 -15.18 1.70 -22.56
N ALA A 478 -15.08 1.37 -23.84
CA ALA A 478 -13.96 0.60 -24.38
C ALA A 478 -12.62 1.35 -24.31
N ASN A 479 -12.63 2.68 -24.48
CA ASN A 479 -11.42 3.50 -24.39
C ASN A 479 -10.96 3.60 -22.93
N GLU A 480 -11.89 3.76 -22.00
CA GLU A 480 -11.59 3.75 -20.57
C GLU A 480 -11.06 2.38 -20.12
N LYS A 481 -11.69 1.27 -20.54
CA LYS A 481 -11.17 -0.10 -20.29
C LYS A 481 -9.73 -0.24 -20.77
N ALA A 482 -9.42 0.22 -21.98
CA ALA A 482 -8.08 0.18 -22.54
C ALA A 482 -7.08 1.08 -21.78
N TRP A 483 -7.50 2.28 -21.36
CA TRP A 483 -6.67 3.18 -20.56
C TRP A 483 -6.32 2.56 -19.20
N ILE A 484 -7.31 2.00 -18.49
CA ILE A 484 -7.13 1.34 -17.19
C ILE A 484 -6.15 0.17 -17.33
N LYS A 485 -6.37 -0.71 -18.31
CA LYS A 485 -5.46 -1.83 -18.60
C LYS A 485 -4.03 -1.34 -18.85
N THR A 486 -3.88 -0.29 -19.65
CA THR A 486 -2.57 0.29 -19.96
C THR A 486 -1.88 0.79 -18.68
N GLN A 487 -2.59 1.48 -17.79
CA GLN A 487 -1.99 1.93 -16.53
C GLN A 487 -1.59 0.76 -15.63
N ILE A 488 -2.42 -0.29 -15.53
CA ILE A 488 -2.06 -1.50 -14.78
C ILE A 488 -0.79 -2.14 -15.35
N LEU A 489 -0.69 -2.29 -16.67
CA LEU A 489 0.50 -2.89 -17.30
C LEU A 489 1.76 -2.06 -17.12
N ARG A 490 1.66 -0.72 -17.13
CA ARG A 490 2.82 0.16 -16.84
C ARG A 490 3.41 -0.12 -15.46
N MET A 491 2.59 -0.54 -14.50
CA MET A 491 3.03 -0.86 -13.13
C MET A 491 3.79 -2.21 -13.02
N GLU A 492 3.90 -3.03 -14.08
CA GLU A 492 4.54 -4.37 -14.03
C GLU A 492 5.97 -4.34 -13.48
N LYS A 493 6.72 -3.26 -13.76
CA LYS A 493 8.11 -3.10 -13.28
C LYS A 493 8.20 -2.92 -11.75
N VAL A 494 7.17 -2.35 -11.13
CA VAL A 494 7.16 -2.00 -9.69
C VAL A 494 6.26 -2.94 -8.89
N ALA A 495 5.22 -3.47 -9.52
CA ALA A 495 4.28 -4.44 -8.97
C ALA A 495 4.32 -5.74 -9.79
N GLY A 496 5.02 -6.76 -9.29
CA GLY A 496 5.26 -8.01 -10.02
C GLY A 496 4.00 -8.79 -10.39
N ASN A 497 2.85 -8.49 -9.81
CA ASN A 497 1.55 -9.06 -10.13
C ASN A 497 0.68 -8.19 -11.05
N ALA A 498 1.15 -7.02 -11.52
CA ALA A 498 0.31 -6.12 -12.31
C ALA A 498 -0.14 -6.74 -13.64
N ARG A 499 0.75 -7.50 -14.30
CA ARG A 499 0.42 -8.22 -15.54
C ARG A 499 -0.66 -9.27 -15.33
N ILE A 500 -0.56 -10.09 -14.29
CA ILE A 500 -1.58 -11.10 -14.00
C ILE A 500 -2.88 -10.44 -13.54
N THR A 501 -2.83 -9.31 -12.83
CA THR A 501 -4.01 -8.48 -12.51
C THR A 501 -4.70 -7.96 -13.79
N ALA A 502 -3.95 -7.51 -14.79
CA ALA A 502 -4.51 -7.09 -16.07
C ALA A 502 -5.21 -8.26 -16.79
N GLN A 503 -4.63 -9.46 -16.77
CA GLN A 503 -5.25 -10.65 -17.36
C GLN A 503 -6.55 -11.05 -16.63
N VAL A 504 -6.56 -10.98 -15.30
CA VAL A 504 -7.78 -11.19 -14.50
C VAL A 504 -8.85 -10.16 -14.86
N LEU A 505 -8.48 -8.87 -14.97
CA LEU A 505 -9.41 -7.82 -15.35
C LEU A 505 -10.08 -8.09 -16.70
N GLU A 506 -9.30 -8.46 -17.71
CA GLU A 506 -9.83 -8.77 -19.05
C GLU A 506 -10.79 -9.95 -19.02
N GLU A 507 -10.43 -11.01 -18.31
CA GLU A 507 -11.25 -12.22 -18.23
C GLU A 507 -12.54 -11.98 -17.43
N VAL A 508 -12.48 -11.19 -16.35
CA VAL A 508 -13.67 -10.75 -15.61
C VAL A 508 -14.58 -9.95 -16.54
N GLN A 509 -14.05 -8.97 -17.28
CA GLN A 509 -14.83 -8.16 -18.22
C GLN A 509 -15.46 -9.03 -19.31
N ALA A 510 -14.70 -9.92 -19.95
CA ALA A 510 -15.18 -10.79 -21.00
C ALA A 510 -16.34 -11.69 -20.53
N ARG A 511 -16.23 -12.27 -19.33
CA ARG A 511 -17.30 -13.08 -18.73
C ARG A 511 -18.51 -12.26 -18.34
N GLN A 512 -18.31 -11.06 -17.79
CA GLN A 512 -19.40 -10.14 -17.48
C GLN A 512 -20.19 -9.74 -18.73
N ASP A 513 -19.48 -9.43 -19.82
CA ASP A 513 -20.09 -9.05 -21.11
C ASP A 513 -20.86 -10.23 -21.72
N ALA A 514 -20.31 -11.45 -21.63
CA ALA A 514 -20.96 -12.67 -22.13
C ALA A 514 -22.22 -13.06 -21.32
N ALA A 515 -22.16 -13.00 -20.00
CA ALA A 515 -23.27 -13.39 -19.12
C ALA A 515 -24.26 -12.25 -18.84
N LYS A 516 -23.91 -11.01 -19.16
CA LYS A 516 -24.65 -9.78 -18.81
C LYS A 516 -24.94 -9.67 -17.31
N ALA A 517 -23.99 -10.12 -16.49
CA ALA A 517 -24.09 -10.15 -15.04
C ALA A 517 -22.71 -9.91 -14.43
N ARG A 518 -22.65 -9.35 -13.22
CA ARG A 518 -21.39 -9.20 -12.49
C ARG A 518 -20.77 -10.57 -12.22
N MET A 519 -19.45 -10.65 -12.40
CA MET A 519 -18.67 -11.84 -12.10
C MET A 519 -17.91 -11.65 -10.79
N ASP A 520 -17.86 -12.70 -9.98
CA ASP A 520 -16.99 -12.70 -8.82
C ASP A 520 -15.52 -12.77 -9.29
N ILE A 521 -14.72 -11.78 -8.91
CA ILE A 521 -13.32 -11.65 -9.37
C ILE A 521 -12.52 -12.87 -8.95
N ARG A 522 -12.72 -13.31 -7.71
CA ARG A 522 -11.98 -14.43 -7.13
C ARG A 522 -12.38 -15.76 -7.77
N ALA A 523 -13.66 -15.97 -8.07
CA ALA A 523 -14.12 -17.13 -8.84
C ALA A 523 -13.46 -17.20 -10.22
N VAL A 524 -13.30 -16.04 -10.88
CA VAL A 524 -12.59 -15.96 -12.17
C VAL A 524 -11.11 -16.29 -12.00
N MET A 525 -10.45 -15.75 -10.97
CA MET A 525 -9.04 -16.07 -10.67
C MET A 525 -8.83 -17.59 -10.50
N HIS A 526 -9.63 -18.22 -9.65
CA HIS A 526 -9.57 -19.67 -9.45
C HIS A 526 -9.84 -20.46 -10.73
N ALA A 527 -10.85 -20.07 -11.51
CA ALA A 527 -11.24 -20.80 -12.72
C ALA A 527 -10.19 -20.73 -13.85
N VAL A 528 -9.39 -19.66 -13.89
CA VAL A 528 -8.49 -19.38 -15.03
C VAL A 528 -7.04 -19.70 -14.69
N PHE A 529 -6.61 -19.36 -13.48
CA PHE A 529 -5.22 -19.47 -13.05
C PHE A 529 -4.99 -20.60 -12.05
N ASN A 530 -6.03 -21.39 -11.73
CA ASN A 530 -6.02 -22.44 -10.71
C ASN A 530 -5.44 -21.97 -9.36
N SER A 531 -5.50 -20.66 -9.10
CA SER A 531 -4.88 -19.99 -7.96
C SER A 531 -5.57 -18.66 -7.71
N CYS A 532 -5.49 -18.20 -6.46
CA CYS A 532 -5.66 -16.78 -6.14
C CYS A 532 -4.28 -16.19 -5.90
N PHE A 533 -4.14 -14.89 -6.11
CA PHE A 533 -2.94 -14.13 -5.77
C PHE A 533 -3.37 -12.83 -5.11
N ALA A 534 -2.55 -12.30 -4.22
CA ALA A 534 -2.83 -10.99 -3.64
C ALA A 534 -2.64 -9.92 -4.70
N ILE A 535 -3.55 -8.95 -4.74
CA ILE A 535 -3.34 -7.72 -5.49
C ILE A 535 -2.60 -6.79 -4.56
N VAL A 536 -1.32 -6.58 -4.84
CA VAL A 536 -0.34 -5.92 -3.96
C VAL A 536 -0.30 -4.45 -4.28
#